data_AF-A0A0U5E118-F1
#
_entry.id   AF-A0A0U5E118-F1
#
_cell.length_a   1.000
_cell.length_b   1.000
_cell.length_c   1.000
_cell.angle_alpha   90.00
_cell.angle_beta   90.00
_cell.angle_gamma   90.00
#
_symmetry.space_group_name_H-M   'P 1'
#
loop_
_entity.id
_entity.type
_entity.pdbx_description
1 polymer ?
#
loop_
_entity_poly.entity_id
_entity_poly.type
_entity_poly.pdbx_seq_one_letter_code
_entity_poly.pdbx_strand_id
1 'polypeptide(L)'
;MTEYLTNPVFKFAVLPIGTAVLGIGLKFFTRNDRYAQFRKEDLAVGLDLTLTACLMFVVLTTDRAATLIQANKRLADVLAQNPIDGTLAGKLQAEAQAVSSQIATSGWIIAILFLGLGAMSAVVRRWGWQSETELKPVVGIAVPLLYGILAVIGVMASAVR
;
A
#
# COMPACT_ATOMS: atom_id res chain seq x y z
N MET A 1 5.68 -16.89 -15.78
CA MET A 1 6.29 -16.36 -14.52
C MET A 1 6.07 -14.87 -14.37
N THR A 2 6.40 -14.06 -15.37
CA THR A 2 6.12 -12.60 -15.41
C THR A 2 4.64 -12.27 -15.17
N GLU A 3 3.72 -12.97 -15.84
CA GLU A 3 2.28 -12.76 -15.73
C GLU A 3 1.73 -12.98 -14.29
N TYR A 4 2.31 -13.92 -13.55
CA TYR A 4 1.97 -14.16 -12.15
C TYR A 4 2.52 -13.05 -11.24
N LEU A 5 3.76 -12.60 -11.48
CA LEU A 5 4.40 -11.53 -10.70
C LEU A 5 3.76 -10.16 -10.94
N THR A 6 3.17 -9.93 -12.12
CA THR A 6 2.43 -8.71 -12.45
C THR A 6 0.98 -8.72 -12.00
N ASN A 7 0.48 -9.85 -11.49
CA ASN A 7 -0.90 -9.94 -10.99
C ASN A 7 -1.09 -8.96 -9.81
N PRO A 8 -2.12 -8.08 -9.84
CA PRO A 8 -2.38 -7.12 -8.77
C PRO A 8 -2.53 -7.77 -7.39
N VAL A 9 -3.15 -8.95 -7.31
CA VAL A 9 -3.31 -9.71 -6.05
C VAL A 9 -1.96 -10.18 -5.53
N PHE A 10 -1.07 -10.66 -6.40
CA PHE A 10 0.26 -11.07 -5.97
C PHE A 10 1.09 -9.86 -5.52
N LYS A 11 1.15 -8.81 -6.36
CA LYS A 11 1.96 -7.60 -6.14
C LYS A 11 1.52 -6.81 -4.90
N PHE A 12 0.22 -6.68 -4.67
CA PHE A 12 -0.34 -5.82 -3.62
C PHE A 12 -0.97 -6.58 -2.44
N ALA A 13 -1.10 -7.90 -2.47
CA ALA A 13 -1.60 -8.66 -1.32
C ALA A 13 -0.58 -9.67 -0.81
N VAL A 14 -0.20 -10.62 -1.67
CA VAL A 14 0.64 -11.75 -1.25
C VAL A 14 2.03 -11.28 -0.83
N LEU A 15 2.69 -10.48 -1.66
CA LEU A 15 4.06 -10.03 -1.39
C LEU A 15 4.17 -9.11 -0.16
N PRO A 16 3.31 -8.08 0.01
CA PRO A 16 3.38 -7.21 1.18
C PRO A 16 3.02 -7.91 2.50
N ILE A 17 1.95 -8.72 2.52
CA ILE A 17 1.55 -9.48 3.72
C ILE A 17 2.61 -10.52 4.06
N GLY A 18 3.10 -11.26 3.06
CA GLY A 18 4.19 -12.22 3.24
C GLY A 18 5.44 -11.56 3.81
N THR A 19 5.81 -10.37 3.32
CA THR A 19 6.95 -9.60 3.84
C THR A 19 6.72 -9.16 5.30
N ALA A 20 5.51 -8.73 5.66
CA ALA A 20 5.20 -8.36 7.04
C ALA A 20 5.30 -9.57 8.00
N VAL A 21 4.79 -10.73 7.58
CA VAL A 21 4.89 -11.99 8.36
C VAL A 21 6.36 -12.43 8.48
N LEU A 22 7.11 -12.39 7.38
CA LEU A 22 8.55 -12.67 7.40
C LEU A 22 9.32 -11.69 8.30
N GLY A 23 8.88 -10.44 8.37
CA GLY A 23 9.42 -9.43 9.29
C GLY A 23 9.27 -9.82 10.76
N ILE A 24 8.13 -10.40 11.15
CA ILE A 24 7.93 -10.97 12.50
C ILE A 24 8.94 -12.10 12.73
N GLY A 25 9.06 -13.02 11.76
CA GLY A 25 10.02 -14.12 11.82
C GLY A 25 11.48 -13.64 11.95
N LEU A 26 11.88 -12.63 11.17
CA LEU A 26 13.21 -12.03 11.23
C LEU A 26 13.47 -11.37 12.58
N LYS A 27 12.51 -10.63 13.15
CA LYS A 27 12.64 -10.07 14.51
C LYS A 27 12.83 -11.17 15.55
N PHE A 28 12.16 -12.30 15.38
CA PHE A 28 12.33 -13.47 16.24
C PHE A 28 13.72 -14.13 16.08
N PHE A 29 14.18 -14.36 14.84
CA PHE A 29 15.44 -15.06 14.57
C PHE A 29 16.70 -14.22 14.80
N THR A 30 16.65 -12.91 14.57
CA THR A 30 17.84 -12.03 14.67
C THR A 30 18.09 -11.50 16.08
N ARG A 31 17.18 -11.77 17.02
CA ARG A 31 17.29 -11.31 18.40
C ARG A 31 18.42 -12.06 19.10
N ASN A 32 19.42 -11.34 19.59
CA ASN A 32 20.57 -11.89 20.32
C ASN A 32 20.23 -12.28 21.79
N ASP A 33 19.06 -12.87 22.00
CA ASP A 33 18.60 -13.29 23.32
C ASP A 33 18.58 -14.83 23.38
N ARG A 34 19.67 -15.44 23.88
CA ARG A 34 19.83 -16.91 24.01
C ARG A 34 18.73 -17.63 24.81
N TYR A 35 17.81 -16.92 25.47
CA TYR A 35 16.78 -17.48 26.37
C TYR A 35 15.40 -16.78 26.32
N ALA A 36 15.15 -15.87 25.36
CA ALA A 36 13.84 -15.20 25.29
C ALA A 36 12.90 -15.93 24.32
N GLN A 37 11.78 -16.43 24.85
CA GLN A 37 10.67 -16.94 24.05
C GLN A 37 9.92 -15.78 23.36
N PHE A 38 9.14 -16.12 22.31
CA PHE A 38 8.26 -15.19 21.59
C PHE A 38 7.45 -14.34 22.56
N ARG A 39 7.51 -13.00 22.40
CA ARG A 39 6.77 -12.07 23.26
C ARG A 39 5.66 -11.37 22.49
N LYS A 40 4.68 -10.84 23.22
CA LYS A 40 3.55 -10.09 22.63
C LYS A 40 4.02 -8.86 21.84
N GLU A 41 5.16 -8.27 22.21
CA GLU A 41 5.74 -7.12 21.53
C GLU A 41 6.23 -7.45 20.11
N ASP A 42 6.55 -8.71 19.84
CA ASP A 42 6.97 -9.15 18.50
C ASP A 42 5.80 -9.08 17.49
N LEU A 43 4.55 -9.02 17.98
CA LEU A 43 3.34 -8.79 17.19
C LEU A 43 3.04 -7.30 16.94
N ALA A 44 3.84 -6.37 17.46
CA ALA A 44 3.66 -4.92 17.27
C ALA A 44 4.09 -4.45 15.87
N VAL A 45 3.58 -5.12 14.82
CA VAL A 45 3.89 -4.83 13.40
C VAL A 45 2.86 -3.91 12.73
N GLY A 46 1.89 -3.39 13.49
CA GLY A 46 0.83 -2.56 12.93
C GLY A 46 1.34 -1.29 12.23
N LEU A 47 2.36 -0.64 12.80
CA LEU A 47 3.02 0.50 12.16
C LEU A 47 3.79 0.09 10.91
N ASP A 48 4.47 -1.07 10.93
CA ASP A 48 5.18 -1.62 9.77
C ASP A 48 4.22 -1.95 8.63
N LEU A 49 3.05 -2.52 8.93
CA LEU A 49 1.96 -2.77 7.98
C LEU A 49 1.42 -1.48 7.39
N THR A 50 1.24 -0.46 8.23
CA THR A 50 0.76 0.86 7.78
C THR A 50 1.78 1.50 6.83
N LEU A 51 3.06 1.48 7.17
CA LEU A 51 4.13 1.96 6.30
C LEU A 51 4.15 1.19 4.97
N THR A 52 3.99 -0.12 5.04
CA THR A 52 3.90 -0.99 3.85
C THR A 52 2.72 -0.57 2.96
N ALA A 53 1.54 -0.32 3.54
CA ALA A 53 0.38 0.18 2.81
C ALA A 53 0.65 1.55 2.16
N CYS A 54 1.31 2.49 2.86
CA CYS A 54 1.71 3.77 2.27
C CYS A 54 2.58 3.57 1.02
N LEU A 55 3.62 2.74 1.13
CA LEU A 55 4.54 2.47 0.02
C LEU A 55 3.84 1.77 -1.15
N MET A 56 2.99 0.77 -0.86
CA MET A 56 2.20 0.09 -1.88
C MET A 56 1.31 1.06 -2.65
N PHE A 57 0.67 2.00 -1.97
CA PHE A 57 -0.23 2.95 -2.61
C PHE A 57 0.52 3.99 -3.46
N VAL A 58 1.73 4.38 -3.05
CA VAL A 58 2.65 5.17 -3.90
C VAL A 58 2.97 4.41 -5.18
N VAL A 59 3.36 3.14 -5.07
CA VAL A 59 3.65 2.28 -6.25
C VAL A 59 2.44 2.14 -7.16
N LEU A 60 1.25 1.88 -6.60
CA LEU A 60 -0.01 1.81 -7.37
C LEU A 60 -0.28 3.12 -8.12
N THR A 61 -0.03 4.25 -7.49
CA THR A 61 -0.21 5.57 -8.11
C THR A 61 0.78 5.80 -9.24
N THR A 62 2.03 5.36 -9.08
CA THR A 62 3.05 5.39 -10.14
C THR A 62 2.68 4.50 -11.32
N ASP A 63 2.18 3.29 -11.08
CA ASP A 63 1.72 2.38 -12.14
C ASP A 63 0.54 2.99 -12.94
N ARG A 64 -0.40 3.63 -12.25
CA ARG A 64 -1.50 4.38 -12.88
C ARG A 64 -0.99 5.53 -13.72
N ALA A 65 -0.02 6.30 -13.23
CA ALA A 65 0.59 7.39 -13.99
C ALA A 65 1.30 6.89 -15.26
N ALA A 66 2.02 5.77 -15.17
CA ALA A 66 2.63 5.12 -16.34
C ALA A 66 1.57 4.67 -17.35
N THR A 67 0.46 4.11 -16.87
CA THR A 67 -0.69 3.70 -17.71
C THR A 67 -1.32 4.89 -18.41
N LEU A 68 -1.52 6.02 -17.71
CA LEU A 68 -2.04 7.25 -18.31
C LEU A 68 -1.12 7.79 -19.41
N ILE A 69 0.20 7.78 -19.19
CA ILE A 69 1.17 8.21 -20.21
C ILE A 69 1.07 7.32 -21.45
N GLN A 70 0.92 6.00 -21.27
CA GLN A 70 0.76 5.06 -22.40
C GLN A 70 -0.57 5.28 -23.13
N ALA A 71 -1.68 5.48 -22.40
CA ALA A 71 -2.99 5.77 -22.99
C ALA A 71 -2.95 7.07 -23.82
N ASN A 72 -2.33 8.12 -23.29
CA ASN A 72 -2.18 9.39 -24.00
C ASN A 72 -1.31 9.27 -25.27
N LYS A 73 -0.25 8.44 -25.24
CA LYS A 73 0.56 8.16 -26.43
C LYS A 73 -0.26 7.46 -27.51
N ARG A 74 -1.01 6.40 -27.15
CA ARG A 74 -1.89 5.69 -28.09
C ARG A 74 -2.96 6.60 -28.67
N LEU A 75 -3.53 7.49 -27.85
CA LEU A 75 -4.49 8.49 -28.32
C LEU A 75 -3.86 9.45 -29.33
N ALA A 76 -2.65 9.96 -29.05
CA ALA A 76 -1.93 10.81 -29.99
C ALA A 76 -1.65 10.11 -31.33
N ASP A 77 -1.27 8.83 -31.29
CA ASP A 77 -1.03 8.02 -32.49
C ASP A 77 -2.30 7.86 -33.34
N VAL A 78 -3.46 7.62 -32.70
CA VAL A 78 -4.75 7.49 -33.41
C VAL A 78 -5.22 8.82 -33.99
N LEU A 79 -5.01 9.93 -33.27
CA LEU A 79 -5.34 11.27 -33.76
C LEU A 79 -4.46 11.71 -34.94
N ALA A 80 -3.27 11.13 -35.09
CA ALA A 80 -2.37 11.38 -36.21
C ALA A 80 -2.71 10.55 -37.47
N GLN A 81 -3.60 9.55 -37.37
CA GLN A 81 -4.00 8.72 -38.51
C GLN A 81 -4.97 9.47 -39.45
N ASN A 82 -4.89 9.17 -40.75
CA ASN A 82 -5.81 9.68 -41.77
C ASN A 82 -6.38 8.51 -42.60
N PRO A 83 -7.71 8.26 -42.58
CA PRO A 83 -8.73 8.96 -41.81
C PRO A 83 -8.64 8.68 -40.29
N ILE A 84 -9.06 9.65 -39.47
CA ILE A 84 -9.11 9.51 -38.02
C ILE A 84 -10.23 8.53 -37.64
N ASP A 85 -9.89 7.50 -36.86
CA ASP A 85 -10.90 6.65 -36.21
C ASP A 85 -11.45 7.35 -34.95
N GLY A 86 -12.52 8.12 -35.13
CA GLY A 86 -13.19 8.84 -34.04
C GLY A 86 -13.75 7.91 -32.94
N THR A 87 -14.06 6.65 -33.25
CA THR A 87 -14.59 5.70 -32.26
C THR A 87 -13.48 5.19 -31.33
N LEU A 88 -12.31 4.88 -31.89
CA LEU A 88 -11.15 4.47 -31.13
C LEU A 88 -10.58 5.64 -30.32
N ALA A 89 -10.50 6.83 -30.90
CA ALA A 89 -10.07 8.05 -30.21
C ALA A 89 -10.96 8.35 -29.00
N GLY A 90 -12.28 8.28 -29.15
CA GLY A 90 -13.22 8.49 -28.05
C GLY A 90 -13.06 7.48 -26.91
N LYS A 91 -12.82 6.19 -27.22
CA LYS A 91 -12.57 5.15 -26.22
C LYS A 91 -11.27 5.40 -25.45
N LEU A 92 -10.18 5.70 -26.15
CA LEU A 92 -8.89 5.96 -25.53
C LEU A 92 -8.91 7.24 -24.68
N GLN A 93 -9.65 8.26 -25.10
CA GLN A 93 -9.86 9.47 -24.31
C GLN A 93 -10.65 9.17 -23.02
N ALA A 94 -11.70 8.35 -23.09
CA ALA A 94 -12.45 7.95 -21.91
C ALA A 94 -11.60 7.12 -20.92
N GLU A 95 -10.76 6.21 -21.42
CA GLU A 95 -9.81 5.44 -20.61
C GLU A 95 -8.80 6.36 -19.92
N ALA A 96 -8.17 7.28 -20.67
CA ALA A 96 -7.24 8.25 -20.11
C ALA A 96 -7.89 9.13 -19.03
N GLN A 97 -9.12 9.58 -19.26
CA GLN A 97 -9.86 10.38 -18.27
C GLN A 97 -10.19 9.57 -17.01
N ALA A 98 -10.56 8.30 -17.16
CA ALA A 98 -10.81 7.42 -16.02
C ALA A 98 -9.55 7.25 -15.16
N VAL A 99 -8.40 6.93 -15.76
CA VAL A 99 -7.13 6.78 -15.04
C VAL A 99 -6.68 8.10 -14.41
N SER A 100 -6.82 9.23 -15.11
CA SER A 100 -6.51 10.56 -14.59
C SER A 100 -7.31 10.90 -13.33
N SER A 101 -8.62 10.59 -13.32
CA SER A 101 -9.47 10.82 -12.15
C SER A 101 -9.01 9.98 -10.94
N GLN A 102 -8.59 8.72 -11.17
CA GLN A 102 -8.06 7.86 -10.12
C GLN A 102 -6.75 8.40 -9.52
N ILE A 103 -5.86 8.94 -10.34
CA ILE A 103 -4.59 9.55 -9.88
C ILE A 103 -4.87 10.77 -9.00
N ALA A 104 -5.81 11.64 -9.41
CA ALA A 104 -6.16 12.82 -8.63
C ALA A 104 -6.69 12.46 -7.23
N THR A 105 -7.56 11.44 -7.12
CA THR A 105 -8.03 10.94 -5.82
C THR A 105 -6.90 10.24 -5.04
N SER A 106 -5.96 9.59 -5.72
CA SER A 106 -4.85 8.88 -5.09
C SER A 106 -3.96 9.81 -4.26
N GLY A 107 -3.72 11.06 -4.70
CA GLY A 107 -2.95 12.05 -3.94
C GLY A 107 -3.51 12.30 -2.54
N TRP A 108 -4.83 12.43 -2.41
CA TRP A 108 -5.51 12.59 -1.12
C TRP A 108 -5.40 11.35 -0.25
N ILE A 109 -5.54 10.16 -0.83
CA ILE A 109 -5.43 8.90 -0.10
C ILE A 109 -4.01 8.72 0.46
N ILE A 110 -2.97 9.04 -0.33
CA ILE A 110 -1.58 9.03 0.15
C ILE A 110 -1.44 9.96 1.35
N ALA A 111 -1.90 11.21 1.24
CA ALA A 111 -1.81 12.16 2.34
C ALA A 111 -2.49 11.64 3.62
N ILE A 112 -3.70 11.07 3.49
CA ILE A 112 -4.44 10.49 4.62
C ILE A 112 -3.69 9.29 5.22
N LEU A 113 -3.11 8.40 4.40
CA LEU A 113 -2.35 7.25 4.89
C LEU A 113 -1.09 7.69 5.67
N PHE A 114 -0.35 8.67 5.17
CA PHE A 114 0.83 9.19 5.89
C PHE A 114 0.45 9.95 7.17
N LEU A 115 -0.63 10.74 7.14
CA LEU A 115 -1.16 11.37 8.34
C LEU A 115 -1.61 10.33 9.37
N GLY A 116 -2.28 9.27 8.92
CA GLY A 116 -2.69 8.16 9.77
C GLY A 116 -1.51 7.39 10.35
N LEU A 117 -0.46 7.12 9.57
CA LEU A 117 0.80 6.56 10.07
C LEU A 117 1.42 7.44 11.16
N GLY A 118 1.49 8.76 10.92
CA GLY A 118 2.01 9.72 11.89
C GLY A 118 1.16 9.78 13.16
N ALA A 119 -0.16 9.82 13.02
CA ALA A 119 -1.10 9.80 14.14
C ALA A 119 -0.98 8.52 14.97
N MET A 120 -0.95 7.35 14.32
CA MET A 120 -0.79 6.07 15.00
C MET A 120 0.58 5.96 15.70
N SER A 121 1.65 6.43 15.07
CA SER A 121 2.97 6.50 15.69
C SER A 121 2.95 7.39 16.94
N ALA A 122 2.30 8.56 16.87
CA ALA A 122 2.15 9.46 18.01
C ALA A 122 1.33 8.84 19.15
N VAL A 123 0.24 8.14 18.82
CA VAL A 123 -0.61 7.41 19.80
C VAL A 123 0.20 6.32 20.51
N VAL A 124 0.94 5.48 19.77
CA VAL A 124 1.77 4.43 20.36
C VAL A 124 2.86 5.02 21.24
N ARG A 125 3.53 6.09 20.79
CA ARG A 125 4.59 6.77 21.56
C ARG A 125 4.08 7.39 22.85
N ARG A 126 2.90 8.02 22.83
CA ARG A 126 2.36 8.73 24.00
C ARG A 126 1.65 7.80 24.98
N TRP A 127 0.90 6.81 24.49
CA TRP A 127 -0.03 6.03 25.30
C TRP A 127 0.14 4.52 25.18
N GLY A 128 0.88 4.05 24.18
CA GLY A 128 1.08 2.63 23.91
C GLY A 128 2.04 1.93 24.86
N TRP A 129 2.89 2.66 25.58
CA TRP A 129 3.86 2.09 26.53
C TRP A 129 3.30 1.99 27.95
N GLN A 130 3.57 0.88 28.61
CA GLN A 130 3.27 0.63 30.03
C GLN A 130 4.52 0.85 30.90
N SER A 131 5.69 0.46 30.39
CA SER A 131 7.01 0.70 30.97
C SER A 131 8.02 0.96 29.84
N GLU A 132 9.30 1.16 30.17
CA GLU A 132 10.36 1.36 29.15
C GLU A 132 10.50 0.19 28.17
N THR A 133 10.05 -1.01 28.55
CA THR A 133 10.23 -2.24 27.76
C THR A 133 8.93 -2.94 27.40
N GLU A 134 7.78 -2.50 27.92
CA GLU A 134 6.50 -3.21 27.77
C GLU A 134 5.43 -2.34 27.10
N LEU A 135 4.80 -2.89 26.06
CA LEU A 135 3.68 -2.27 25.37
C LEU A 135 2.35 -2.70 26.01
N LYS A 136 1.44 -1.73 26.12
CA LYS A 136 0.03 -1.98 26.43
C LYS A 136 -0.58 -2.80 25.29
N PRO A 137 -1.21 -3.96 25.56
CA PRO A 137 -1.72 -4.83 24.50
C PRO A 137 -2.71 -4.15 23.56
N VAL A 138 -3.60 -3.31 24.07
CA VAL A 138 -4.64 -2.66 23.25
C VAL A 138 -4.05 -1.53 22.41
N VAL A 139 -3.51 -0.49 23.06
CA VAL A 139 -3.09 0.75 22.38
C VAL A 139 -1.73 0.61 21.69
N GLY A 140 -0.84 -0.23 22.22
CA GLY A 140 0.50 -0.43 21.67
C GLY A 140 0.57 -1.49 20.58
N ILE A 141 -0.37 -2.44 20.54
CA ILE A 141 -0.32 -3.60 19.63
C ILE A 141 -1.61 -3.72 18.82
N ALA A 142 -2.76 -3.98 19.45
CA ALA A 142 -3.99 -4.34 18.74
C ALA A 142 -4.54 -3.21 17.87
N VAL A 143 -4.58 -1.97 18.38
CA VAL A 143 -5.09 -0.81 17.61
C VAL A 143 -4.20 -0.50 16.40
N PRO A 144 -2.86 -0.37 16.52
CA PRO A 144 -1.98 -0.22 15.35
C PRO A 144 -2.10 -1.39 14.37
N LEU A 145 -2.24 -2.62 14.86
CA LEU A 145 -2.37 -3.80 14.01
C LEU A 145 -3.65 -3.75 13.19
N LEU A 146 -4.79 -3.47 13.83
CA LEU A 146 -6.07 -3.32 13.14
C LEU A 146 -6.01 -2.20 12.11
N TYR A 147 -5.44 -1.05 12.46
CA TYR A 147 -5.26 0.06 11.53
C TYR A 147 -4.40 -0.33 10.32
N GLY A 148 -3.26 -0.98 10.55
CA GLY A 148 -2.37 -1.46 9.49
C GLY A 148 -3.06 -2.47 8.55
N ILE A 149 -3.82 -3.41 9.09
CA ILE A 149 -4.62 -4.36 8.29
C ILE A 149 -5.65 -3.63 7.43
N LEU A 150 -6.40 -2.70 8.02
CA LEU A 150 -7.39 -1.90 7.29
C LEU A 150 -6.75 -1.05 6.20
N ALA A 151 -5.58 -0.47 6.46
CA ALA A 151 -4.82 0.28 5.48
C ALA A 151 -4.43 -0.60 4.28
N VAL A 152 -3.86 -1.78 4.52
CA VAL A 152 -3.51 -2.75 3.47
C VAL A 152 -4.75 -3.17 2.67
N ILE A 153 -5.87 -3.49 3.33
CA ILE A 153 -7.14 -3.83 2.66
C ILE A 153 -7.62 -2.66 1.79
N GLY A 154 -7.51 -1.43 2.27
CA GLY A 154 -7.87 -0.23 1.52
C GLY A 154 -7.04 -0.08 0.24
N VAL A 155 -5.73 -0.33 0.31
CA VAL A 155 -4.85 -0.32 -0.88
C VAL A 155 -5.23 -1.42 -1.85
N MET A 156 -5.44 -2.65 -1.36
CA MET A 156 -5.85 -3.79 -2.19
C MET A 156 -7.18 -3.53 -2.90
N ALA A 157 -8.17 -2.98 -2.18
CA ALA A 157 -9.46 -2.61 -2.75
C ALA A 157 -9.32 -1.52 -3.81
N SER A 158 -8.36 -0.60 -3.67
CA SER A 158 -8.04 0.38 -4.72
C SER A 158 -7.33 -0.27 -5.91
N ALA A 159 -6.46 -1.25 -5.71
CA ALA A 159 -5.70 -1.89 -6.78
C ALA A 159 -6.56 -2.77 -7.70
N VAL A 160 -7.69 -3.29 -7.21
CA VAL A 160 -8.61 -4.16 -7.97
C VAL A 160 -9.69 -3.35 -8.73
N ARG A 161 -9.79 -2.03 -8.48
CA ARG A 161 -10.69 -1.11 -9.20
C ARG A 161 -9.98 -0.44 -10.37
#